data_AF-A0A7C9LWU1-F1
#
_entry.id   AF-A0A7C9LWU1-F1
#
_cell.length_a   1.000
_cell.length_b   1.000
_cell.length_c   1.000
_cell.angle_alpha   90.00
_cell.angle_beta   90.00
_cell.angle_gamma   90.00
#
_symmetry.space_group_name_H-M   'P 1'
#
loop_
_entity.id
_entity.type
_entity.pdbx_description
1 polymer ?
#
loop_
_entity_poly.entity_id
_entity_poly.type
_entity_poly.pdbx_seq_one_letter_code
_entity_poly.pdbx_strand_id
1 'polypeptide(L)'
;MPVSHPPSPETDALERLVASNGQELAECVRTFGPVLYRLAQHEGLPDPEEATYLALSRVQVHCESWTRSGLPARVWVLGVARQLYRGLTHHRDLQEG
;
A
#
# COMPACT_ATOMS: atom_id res chain seq x y z
N MET A 1 33.63 0.70 5.79
CA MET A 1 32.79 0.82 4.58
C MET A 1 31.39 0.36 4.97
N PRO A 2 30.34 1.19 4.93
CA PRO A 2 28.99 0.70 5.17
C PRO A 2 28.62 -0.26 4.04
N VAL A 3 28.20 -1.47 4.40
CA VAL A 3 27.63 -2.44 3.47
C VAL A 3 26.30 -1.92 2.98
N SER A 4 26.30 -1.27 1.81
CA SER A 4 25.07 -0.94 1.09
C SER A 4 24.36 -2.26 0.78
N HIS A 5 23.36 -2.60 1.59
CA HIS A 5 22.47 -3.71 1.27
C HIS A 5 21.75 -3.35 -0.03
N PRO A 6 21.60 -4.30 -0.97
CA PRO A 6 20.79 -4.05 -2.14
C PRO A 6 19.39 -3.61 -1.69
N PRO A 7 18.78 -2.65 -2.39
CA PRO A 7 17.43 -2.21 -2.06
C PRO A 7 16.49 -3.43 -2.07
N SER A 8 15.62 -3.49 -1.06
CA SER A 8 14.61 -4.54 -0.98
C SER A 8 13.69 -4.46 -2.21
N PRO A 9 13.09 -5.58 -2.67
CA PRO A 9 12.14 -5.54 -3.78
C PRO A 9 10.98 -4.57 -3.52
N GLU A 10 10.59 -4.38 -2.26
CA GLU A 10 9.62 -3.37 -1.84
C GLU A 10 10.11 -1.93 -2.11
N THR A 11 11.37 -1.64 -1.83
CA THR A 11 11.99 -0.34 -2.11
C THR A 11 12.03 -0.11 -3.63
N ASP A 12 12.54 -1.06 -4.40
CA ASP A 12 12.63 -0.95 -5.86
C ASP A 12 11.27 -0.71 -6.51
N ALA A 13 10.23 -1.42 -6.05
CA ALA A 13 8.88 -1.26 -6.56
C ALA A 13 8.35 0.17 -6.34
N LEU A 14 8.54 0.71 -5.14
CA LEU A 14 8.10 2.06 -4.79
C LEU A 14 8.95 3.15 -5.48
N GLU A 15 10.26 2.95 -5.61
CA GLU A 15 11.14 3.87 -6.34
C GLU A 15 10.74 3.99 -7.81
N ARG A 16 10.44 2.87 -8.48
CA ARG A 16 9.93 2.88 -9.87
C ARG A 16 8.58 3.58 -9.98
N LEU A 17 7.69 3.35 -9.01
CA LEU A 17 6.40 4.01 -8.99
C LEU A 17 6.57 5.54 -8.84
N VAL A 18 7.46 6.00 -7.96
CA VAL A 18 7.76 7.42 -7.81
C VAL A 18 8.42 8.00 -9.06
N ALA A 19 9.41 7.30 -9.62
CA ALA A 19 10.12 7.75 -10.83
C ALA A 19 9.19 7.87 -12.05
N SER A 20 8.15 7.04 -12.12
CA SER A 20 7.11 7.10 -13.15
C SER A 20 5.94 8.01 -12.81
N ASN A 21 5.99 8.77 -11.71
CA ASN A 21 4.90 9.61 -11.22
C ASN A 21 3.56 8.84 -11.12
N GLY A 22 3.62 7.65 -10.53
CA GLY A 22 2.47 6.78 -10.35
C GLY A 22 2.03 5.99 -11.59
N GLN A 23 2.68 6.12 -12.75
CA GLN A 23 2.22 5.43 -13.97
C GLN A 23 2.54 3.93 -13.98
N GLU A 24 3.64 3.49 -13.36
CA GLU A 24 4.07 2.08 -13.39
C GLU A 24 3.69 1.32 -12.12
N LEU A 25 2.39 0.97 -11.98
CA LEU A 25 1.89 0.26 -10.80
C LEU A 25 2.22 -1.25 -10.78
N ALA A 26 2.58 -1.85 -11.91
CA ALA A 26 2.67 -3.30 -12.07
C ALA A 26 3.61 -3.99 -11.05
N GLU A 27 4.75 -3.39 -10.75
CA GLU A 27 5.69 -3.94 -9.76
C GLU A 27 5.14 -3.83 -8.33
N CYS A 28 4.45 -2.74 -8.01
CA CYS A 28 3.77 -2.59 -6.73
C CYS A 28 2.64 -3.60 -6.56
N VAL A 29 1.87 -3.90 -7.62
CA VAL A 29 0.86 -4.96 -7.58
C VAL A 29 1.50 -6.31 -7.25
N ARG A 30 2.58 -6.67 -7.95
CA ARG A 30 3.29 -7.95 -7.69
C ARG A 30 3.87 -8.03 -6.27
N THR A 31 4.46 -6.94 -5.82
CA THR A 31 5.21 -6.91 -4.56
C THR A 31 4.30 -6.78 -3.34
N PHE A 32 3.29 -5.90 -3.40
CA PHE A 32 2.44 -5.58 -2.26
C PHE A 32 1.05 -6.22 -2.32
N GLY A 33 0.55 -6.60 -3.50
CA GLY A 33 -0.79 -7.17 -3.67
C GLY A 33 -1.10 -8.33 -2.71
N PRO A 34 -0.26 -9.37 -2.62
CA PRO A 34 -0.52 -10.50 -1.74
C PRO A 34 -0.59 -10.14 -0.24
N VAL A 35 0.24 -9.20 0.22
CA VAL A 35 0.24 -8.79 1.64
C VAL A 35 -0.93 -7.85 1.95
N LEU A 36 -1.30 -6.98 1.01
CA LEU A 36 -2.47 -6.11 1.13
C LEU A 36 -3.77 -6.93 1.16
N TYR A 37 -3.89 -7.91 0.28
CA TYR A 37 -5.03 -8.83 0.26
C TYR A 37 -5.16 -9.61 1.57
N ARG A 38 -4.05 -10.17 2.07
CA ARG A 38 -4.05 -10.86 3.37
C ARG A 38 -4.40 -9.92 4.52
N LEU A 39 -3.94 -8.67 4.48
CA LEU A 39 -4.30 -7.66 5.47
C LEU A 39 -5.80 -7.34 5.42
N ALA A 40 -6.37 -7.15 4.23
CA ALA A 40 -7.79 -6.90 4.05
C ALA A 40 -8.66 -8.05 4.58
N GLN A 41 -8.26 -9.31 4.32
CA GLN A 41 -8.91 -10.49 4.90
C GLN A 41 -8.81 -10.50 6.43
N HIS A 42 -7.64 -10.21 6.98
CA HIS A 42 -7.42 -10.17 8.43
C HIS A 42 -8.24 -9.06 9.12
N GLU A 43 -8.45 -7.92 8.46
CA GLU A 43 -9.29 -6.82 8.94
C GLU A 43 -10.80 -7.08 8.71
N GLY A 44 -11.18 -8.23 8.13
CA GLY A 44 -12.57 -8.65 7.99
C GLY A 44 -13.38 -7.84 6.96
N LEU A 45 -12.70 -7.30 5.92
CA LEU A 45 -13.38 -6.55 4.87
C LEU A 45 -14.25 -7.46 3.99
N PRO A 46 -15.47 -7.01 3.60
CA PRO A 46 -16.41 -7.83 2.83
C PRO A 46 -15.90 -8.12 1.41
N ASP A 47 -15.12 -7.20 0.84
CA ASP A 47 -14.46 -7.36 -0.46
C ASP A 47 -12.95 -7.06 -0.33
N PRO A 48 -12.13 -8.09 -0.02
CA PRO A 48 -10.69 -7.93 0.11
C PRO A 48 -9.98 -7.58 -1.21
N GLU A 49 -10.57 -7.94 -2.36
CA GLU A 49 -10.01 -7.64 -3.69
C GLU A 49 -10.16 -6.15 -3.98
N GLU A 50 -11.36 -5.61 -3.81
CA GLU A 50 -11.62 -4.18 -3.98
C GLU A 50 -10.82 -3.36 -2.97
N ALA A 51 -10.74 -3.80 -1.71
CA ALA A 51 -9.90 -3.14 -0.72
C ALA A 51 -8.42 -3.12 -1.10
N THR A 52 -7.91 -4.21 -1.68
CA THR A 52 -6.53 -4.29 -2.18
C THR A 52 -6.31 -3.32 -3.33
N TYR A 53 -7.24 -3.29 -4.28
CA TYR A 53 -7.22 -2.34 -5.39
C TYR A 53 -7.19 -0.89 -4.88
N LEU A 54 -8.12 -0.51 -4.01
CA LEU A 54 -8.20 0.84 -3.44
C LEU A 54 -6.92 1.22 -2.67
N ALA A 55 -6.30 0.28 -1.95
CA ALA A 55 -5.03 0.52 -1.26
C ALA A 55 -3.90 0.80 -2.26
N LEU A 56 -3.80 0.01 -3.34
CA LEU A 56 -2.82 0.20 -4.41
C LEU A 56 -3.04 1.52 -5.17
N SER A 57 -4.30 1.88 -5.48
CA SER A 57 -4.64 3.18 -6.07
C SER A 57 -4.27 4.34 -5.14
N ARG A 58 -4.47 4.18 -3.83
CA ARG A 58 -4.07 5.23 -2.87
C ARG A 58 -2.55 5.36 -2.75
N VAL A 59 -1.82 4.25 -2.82
CA VAL A 59 -0.36 4.24 -2.94
C VAL A 59 0.08 4.93 -4.22
N GLN A 60 -0.56 4.66 -5.36
CA GLN A 60 -0.30 5.30 -6.64
C GLN A 60 -0.40 6.83 -6.56
N VAL A 61 -1.51 7.33 -6.03
CA VAL A 61 -1.80 8.77 -5.94
C VAL A 61 -0.87 9.49 -4.95
N HIS A 62 -0.39 8.81 -3.92
CA HIS A 62 0.41 9.42 -2.85
C HIS A 62 1.87 8.96 -2.82
N CYS A 63 2.36 8.28 -3.85
CA CYS A 63 3.71 7.68 -3.87
C CYS A 63 4.81 8.72 -3.59
N GLU A 64 4.69 9.96 -4.07
CA GLU A 64 5.66 11.03 -3.78
C GLU A 64 5.77 11.39 -2.28
N SER A 65 4.74 11.10 -1.49
CA SER A 65 4.80 11.34 -0.04
C SER A 65 5.60 10.29 0.71
N TRP A 66 5.86 9.13 0.11
CA TRP A 66 6.70 8.10 0.70
C TRP A 66 8.13 8.59 0.91
N THR A 67 8.74 9.24 -0.10
CA THR A 67 10.12 9.76 -0.01
C THR A 67 10.26 10.78 1.12
N ARG A 68 9.25 11.62 1.34
CA ARG A 68 9.20 12.60 2.44
C ARG A 68 8.99 11.96 3.81
N SER A 69 8.40 10.76 3.88
CA SER A 69 8.12 10.09 5.14
C SER A 69 9.36 9.50 5.81
N GLY A 70 10.40 9.18 5.02
CA GLY A 70 11.59 8.45 5.50
C GLY A 70 11.30 7.02 5.98
N LEU A 71 10.08 6.50 5.79
CA LEU A 71 9.69 5.17 6.24
C LEU A 71 10.16 4.09 5.26
N PRO A 72 10.46 2.87 5.75
CA PRO A 72 10.64 1.72 4.88
C PRO A 72 9.41 1.50 3.99
N ALA A 73 9.64 1.17 2.72
CA ALA A 73 8.60 0.99 1.69
C ALA A 73 7.40 0.17 2.18
N ARG A 74 7.67 -1.03 2.72
CA ARG A 74 6.65 -1.93 3.26
C ARG A 74 5.84 -1.31 4.40
N VAL A 75 6.51 -0.59 5.32
CA VAL A 75 5.84 0.04 6.48
C VAL A 75 4.92 1.15 6.00
N TRP A 76 5.37 1.98 5.05
CA TRP A 76 4.56 3.05 4.50
C TRP A 76 3.32 2.51 3.78
N VAL A 77 3.48 1.53 2.88
CA VAL A 77 2.35 0.91 2.15
C VAL A 77 1.32 0.28 3.09
N LEU A 78 1.77 -0.49 4.09
CA LEU A 78 0.87 -1.09 5.07
C LEU A 78 0.16 -0.04 5.92
N GLY A 79 0.83 1.08 6.24
CA GLY A 79 0.23 2.21 6.93
C GLY A 79 -0.90 2.85 6.12
N VAL A 80 -0.66 3.14 4.85
CA VAL A 80 -1.68 3.69 3.92
C VAL A 80 -2.87 2.74 3.82
N ALA A 81 -2.63 1.46 3.61
CA ALA A 81 -3.67 0.45 3.50
C ALA A 81 -4.50 0.35 4.79
N ARG A 82 -3.85 0.31 5.95
CA ARG A 82 -4.55 0.18 7.23
C ARG A 82 -5.39 1.40 7.56
N GLN A 83 -4.92 2.60 7.21
CA GLN A 83 -5.72 3.82 7.35
C GLN A 83 -6.97 3.76 6.48
N LEU A 84 -6.84 3.31 5.22
CA LEU A 84 -7.96 3.14 4.31
C LEU A 84 -8.96 2.10 4.84
N TYR A 85 -8.48 0.92 5.27
CA TYR A 85 -9.33 -0.19 5.70
C TYR A 85 -10.17 0.16 6.92
N ARG A 86 -9.60 0.90 7.89
CA ARG A 86 -10.36 1.45 9.02
C ARG A 86 -11.48 2.38 8.57
N GLY A 87 -11.23 3.20 7.56
CA GLY A 87 -12.26 4.07 6.98
C GLY A 87 -13.42 3.27 6.37
N LEU A 88 -13.11 2.16 5.69
CA LEU A 88 -14.10 1.27 5.08
C LEU A 88 -14.92 0.52 6.15
N THR A 89 -14.30 0.08 7.24
CA THR A 89 -15.02 -0.58 8.34
C THR A 89 -15.94 0.39 9.10
N HIS A 90 -15.51 1.63 9.35
CA HIS A 90 -16.33 2.62 10.07
C HIS A 90 -17.55 3.11 9.27
N HIS A 91 -17.50 3.08 7.93
CA HIS A 91 -18.69 3.38 7.11
C HIS A 91 -19.77 2.29 7.21
N ARG A 92 -19.40 1.05 7.59
CA ARG A 92 -20.35 -0.06 7.77
C ARG A 92 -21.19 0.11 9.03
N ASP A 93 -20.55 0.51 10.14
CA ASP A 93 -21.25 0.69 11.44
C ASP A 93 -22.32 1.80 11.39
N LEU A 94 -22.23 2.75 10.45
CA LEU A 94 -23.22 3.82 10.26
C LEU A 94 -24.39 3.44 9.35
N GLN A 95 -24.31 2.33 8.60
CA GLN A 95 -25.40 1.88 7.73
C GLN A 95 -26.26 0.75 8.32
N GLU A 96 -25.86 0.17 9.45
CA GLU A 96 -26.59 -0.90 10.15
C GLU A 96 -27.25 -0.46 11.47
N GLY A 97 -27.38 0.85 11.70
CA GLY A 97 -27.97 1.46 12.92
C GLY A 97 -29.33 2.12 12.70
#